data_AF-A0A8C1F279-F1
#
_entry.id   AF-A0A8C1F279-F1
#
_cell.length_a   1.000
_cell.length_b   1.000
_cell.length_c   1.000
_cell.angle_alpha   90.00
_cell.angle_beta   90.00
_cell.angle_gamma   90.00
#
_symmetry.space_group_name_H-M   'P 1'
#
loop_
_entity.id
_entity.type
_entity.pdbx_description
1 polymer ?
#
loop_
_entity_poly.entity_id
_entity_poly.type
_entity_poly.pdbx_seq_one_letter_code
_entity_poly.pdbx_strand_id
1 'polypeptide(L)'
;MSINSMSVFESSSAFSRPVTAVAWASNATTCPAQFILITQTEDGASANFIRGFAMKSGYYLCYSKDLSGGMVVADVQVITDKETIPHGYCYIPEFLEPKTSVGKKKRICVRIVPVGSVTTAVLDLKLTAKNKTMVQQYTCLGDMNGFVVWCLKGQFPTPTPQAKPRSVSLDMRSLSLDGTGPPQPLKPSNPPEAPPKVSRRRSKLDTNNPMEAVYESANHSSIYGITAMDGVPFSLHPKFESQSNSKVSVSTLGDIRIKSVQDIENEYNYTFAVEEQAARRLCPSVNG
;
A
#
# COMPACT_ATOMS: atom_id res chain seq x y z
N MET A 1 -18.64 -0.51 -53.24
CA MET A 1 -18.40 0.08 -51.90
C MET A 1 -18.66 -1.02 -50.88
N SER A 2 -17.61 -1.67 -50.39
CA SER A 2 -17.75 -2.73 -49.37
C SER A 2 -17.55 -2.10 -48.00
N ILE A 3 -18.59 -2.13 -47.17
CA ILE A 3 -18.53 -1.65 -45.79
C ILE A 3 -18.01 -2.81 -44.96
N ASN A 4 -16.78 -2.70 -44.46
CA ASN A 4 -16.20 -3.73 -43.60
C ASN A 4 -17.01 -3.85 -42.30
N SER A 5 -17.62 -5.00 -42.08
CA SER A 5 -18.11 -5.41 -40.76
C SER A 5 -16.89 -5.74 -39.88
N MET A 6 -16.36 -4.76 -39.15
CA MET A 6 -15.38 -5.05 -38.12
C MET A 6 -16.08 -5.68 -36.91
N SER A 7 -15.66 -6.90 -36.60
CA SER A 7 -16.10 -7.70 -35.48
C SER A 7 -15.81 -7.01 -34.14
N VAL A 8 -16.86 -6.77 -33.34
CA VAL A 8 -16.76 -6.29 -31.96
C VAL A 8 -16.37 -7.45 -31.02
N PHE A 9 -15.23 -8.08 -31.29
CA PHE A 9 -14.68 -9.19 -30.50
C PHE A 9 -13.14 -9.24 -30.60
N GLU A 10 -12.48 -8.17 -30.17
CA GLU A 10 -11.03 -8.22 -29.94
C GLU A 10 -10.60 -7.30 -28.78
N SER A 11 -9.55 -7.70 -28.07
CA SER A 11 -8.82 -6.87 -27.08
C SER A 11 -9.53 -6.50 -25.75
N SER A 12 -10.02 -7.49 -25.00
CA SER A 12 -10.36 -7.33 -23.55
C SER A 12 -9.34 -8.00 -22.61
N SER A 13 -8.06 -7.99 -22.97
CA SER A 13 -6.93 -8.11 -22.03
C SER A 13 -6.38 -6.73 -21.61
N ALA A 14 -7.17 -5.67 -21.81
CA ALA A 14 -6.87 -4.36 -21.25
C ALA A 14 -6.82 -4.47 -19.71
N PHE A 15 -5.62 -4.35 -19.16
CA PHE A 15 -5.36 -4.42 -17.72
C PHE A 15 -6.15 -3.32 -16.99
N SER A 16 -7.35 -3.66 -16.50
CA SER A 16 -8.21 -2.75 -15.76
C SER A 16 -7.54 -2.37 -14.44
N ARG A 17 -7.62 -1.09 -14.07
CA ARG A 17 -7.13 -0.63 -12.77
C ARG A 17 -7.96 -1.28 -11.66
N PRO A 18 -7.31 -1.82 -10.61
CA PRO A 18 -8.03 -2.45 -9.51
C PRO A 18 -8.84 -1.40 -8.75
N VAL A 19 -9.93 -1.85 -8.14
CA VAL A 19 -10.72 -1.08 -7.18
C VAL A 19 -9.87 -0.89 -5.92
N THR A 20 -9.77 0.33 -5.44
CA THR A 20 -8.92 0.71 -4.28
C THR A 20 -9.74 1.05 -3.04
N ALA A 21 -10.99 1.47 -3.23
CA ALA A 21 -11.97 1.64 -2.15
C ALA A 21 -13.39 1.40 -2.67
N VAL A 22 -14.31 1.07 -1.75
CA VAL A 22 -15.75 0.94 -1.99
C VAL A 22 -16.47 1.65 -0.85
N ALA A 23 -17.58 2.33 -1.14
CA ALA A 23 -18.36 3.08 -0.15
C ALA A 23 -19.85 3.14 -0.52
N TRP A 24 -20.66 3.62 0.41
CA TRP A 24 -22.03 4.05 0.15
C TRP A 24 -22.10 5.56 0.03
N ALA A 25 -22.90 6.07 -0.92
CA ALA A 25 -23.25 7.48 -1.01
C ALA A 25 -24.75 7.66 -1.28
N SER A 26 -25.37 8.67 -0.67
CA SER A 26 -26.79 8.98 -0.93
C SER A 26 -27.03 9.53 -2.33
N ASN A 27 -26.09 10.28 -2.90
CA ASN A 27 -26.19 10.93 -4.20
C ASN A 27 -24.80 11.33 -4.71
N ALA A 28 -24.72 12.01 -5.86
CA ALA A 28 -23.46 12.48 -6.43
C ALA A 28 -22.75 13.58 -5.60
N THR A 29 -23.48 14.31 -4.75
CA THR A 29 -22.89 15.38 -3.91
C THR A 29 -22.33 14.87 -2.58
N THR A 30 -22.84 13.76 -2.05
CA THR A 30 -22.24 13.08 -0.88
C THR A 30 -21.19 12.05 -1.29
N CYS A 31 -21.10 11.70 -2.57
CA CYS A 31 -20.05 10.81 -3.09
C CYS A 31 -18.69 11.53 -3.05
N PRO A 32 -17.62 10.93 -2.48
CA PRO A 32 -16.29 11.54 -2.50
C PRO A 32 -15.78 11.72 -3.94
N ALA A 33 -15.02 12.80 -4.18
CA ALA A 33 -14.67 13.25 -5.54
C ALA A 33 -13.88 12.24 -6.39
N GLN A 34 -13.16 11.30 -5.75
CA GLN A 34 -12.39 10.23 -6.40
C GLN A 34 -13.18 8.92 -6.57
N PHE A 35 -14.49 8.90 -6.25
CA PHE A 35 -15.35 7.72 -6.36
C PHE A 35 -16.31 7.85 -7.54
N ILE A 36 -16.53 6.72 -8.21
CA ILE A 36 -17.50 6.53 -9.29
C ILE A 36 -18.77 5.95 -8.67
N LEU A 37 -19.89 6.66 -8.84
CA LEU A 37 -21.20 6.28 -8.32
C LEU A 37 -21.90 5.31 -9.29
N ILE A 38 -22.29 4.12 -8.83
CA ILE A 38 -23.08 3.18 -9.63
C ILE A 38 -24.55 3.62 -9.56
N THR A 39 -24.96 4.48 -10.50
CA THR A 39 -26.33 5.01 -10.59
C THR A 39 -27.29 4.11 -11.38
N GLN A 40 -26.74 3.25 -12.25
CA GLN A 40 -27.47 2.37 -13.14
C GLN A 40 -26.96 0.92 -12.98
N THR A 41 -27.87 -0.05 -13.06
CA THR A 41 -27.53 -1.48 -13.14
C THR A 41 -27.07 -1.83 -14.56
N GLU A 42 -26.39 -2.98 -14.71
CA GLU A 42 -25.94 -3.48 -16.02
C GLU A 42 -27.10 -3.63 -17.02
N ASP A 43 -28.31 -3.87 -16.52
CA ASP A 43 -29.52 -4.03 -17.32
C ASP A 43 -30.32 -2.73 -17.52
N GLY A 44 -29.73 -1.57 -17.21
CA GLY A 44 -30.27 -0.24 -17.51
C GLY A 44 -31.24 0.34 -16.48
N ALA A 45 -31.58 -0.38 -15.42
CA ALA A 45 -32.45 0.10 -14.35
C ALA A 45 -31.70 1.00 -13.35
N SER A 46 -32.41 1.76 -12.51
CA SER A 46 -31.76 2.58 -11.48
C SER A 46 -31.20 1.71 -10.36
N ALA A 47 -29.92 1.88 -10.03
CA ALA A 47 -29.22 1.17 -8.96
C ALA A 47 -29.43 1.80 -7.56
N ASN A 48 -30.61 2.37 -7.32
CA ASN A 48 -30.92 3.06 -6.06
C ASN A 48 -31.45 2.09 -4.99
N PHE A 49 -30.70 1.94 -3.90
CA PHE A 49 -31.09 1.16 -2.73
C PHE A 49 -32.08 1.98 -1.87
N ILE A 50 -33.37 1.90 -2.21
CA ILE A 50 -34.45 2.58 -1.48
C ILE A 50 -34.87 1.76 -0.25
N ARG A 51 -35.07 2.43 0.90
CA ARG A 51 -35.54 1.80 2.14
C ARG A 51 -37.01 2.13 2.42
N GLY A 52 -37.89 1.16 2.17
CA GLY A 52 -39.32 1.23 2.54
C GLY A 52 -40.24 1.83 1.47
N PHE A 53 -41.55 1.63 1.64
CA PHE A 53 -42.57 2.26 0.79
C PHE A 53 -42.67 3.76 1.13
N ALA A 54 -42.82 4.61 0.12
CA ALA A 54 -42.96 6.08 0.20
C ALA A 54 -41.74 6.91 0.68
N MET A 55 -40.62 6.32 1.09
CA MET A 55 -39.40 7.08 1.41
C MET A 55 -38.58 7.38 0.13
N LYS A 56 -38.43 8.66 -0.23
CA LYS A 56 -37.58 9.09 -1.37
C LYS A 56 -36.06 9.08 -1.07
N SER A 57 -35.68 8.77 0.18
CA SER A 57 -34.29 8.62 0.62
C SER A 57 -33.75 7.24 0.23
N GLY A 58 -32.72 7.24 -0.59
CA GLY A 58 -31.99 6.04 -1.00
C GLY A 58 -30.49 6.29 -1.08
N TYR A 59 -29.75 5.26 -1.48
CA TYR A 59 -28.30 5.28 -1.55
C TYR A 59 -27.80 4.39 -2.67
N TYR A 60 -26.55 4.60 -3.08
CA TYR A 60 -25.90 3.95 -4.21
C TYR A 60 -24.54 3.42 -3.77
N LEU A 61 -24.13 2.31 -4.37
CA LEU A 61 -22.78 1.78 -4.21
C LEU A 61 -21.83 2.65 -5.05
N CYS A 62 -20.69 3.05 -4.48
CA CYS A 62 -19.63 3.72 -5.23
C CYS A 62 -18.27 3.07 -4.97
N TYR A 63 -17.34 3.25 -5.90
CA TYR A 63 -15.99 2.70 -5.79
C TYR A 63 -14.94 3.67 -6.35
N SER A 64 -13.71 3.57 -5.87
CA SER A 64 -12.56 4.29 -6.44
C SER A 64 -11.60 3.33 -7.13
N LYS A 65 -10.87 3.85 -8.11
CA LYS A 65 -9.73 3.20 -8.79
C LYS A 65 -8.46 4.07 -8.70
N ASP A 66 -8.43 5.00 -7.74
CA ASP A 66 -7.25 5.82 -7.47
C ASP A 66 -6.22 5.01 -6.66
N LEU A 67 -5.03 4.86 -7.25
CA LEU A 67 -3.90 4.09 -6.70
C LEU A 67 -3.01 4.93 -5.78
N SER A 68 -3.27 6.24 -5.63
CA SER A 68 -2.47 7.16 -4.80
C SER A 68 -2.22 6.65 -3.36
N GLY A 69 -3.21 5.96 -2.78
CA GLY A 69 -3.13 5.40 -1.43
C GLY A 69 -2.36 4.09 -1.29
N GLY A 70 -1.88 3.48 -2.38
CA GLY A 70 -1.09 2.23 -2.32
C GLY A 70 -1.84 0.97 -1.85
N MET A 71 -3.18 1.03 -1.75
CA MET A 71 -4.06 -0.05 -1.28
C MET A 71 -5.02 -0.51 -2.39
N VAL A 72 -5.41 -1.79 -2.35
CA VAL A 72 -6.38 -2.41 -3.27
C VAL A 72 -7.42 -3.24 -2.52
N VAL A 73 -8.61 -3.32 -3.08
CA VAL A 73 -9.69 -4.21 -2.64
C VAL A 73 -9.41 -5.60 -3.21
N ALA A 74 -8.86 -6.49 -2.38
CA ALA A 74 -8.60 -7.87 -2.77
C ALA A 74 -9.87 -8.73 -2.75
N ASP A 75 -10.86 -8.36 -1.93
CA ASP A 75 -12.15 -9.07 -1.85
C ASP A 75 -13.31 -8.17 -1.41
N VAL A 76 -14.53 -8.55 -1.81
CA VAL A 76 -15.81 -7.96 -1.41
C VAL A 76 -16.78 -9.09 -1.08
N GLN A 77 -17.51 -8.99 0.02
CA GLN A 77 -18.56 -9.95 0.41
C GLN A 77 -19.84 -9.24 0.84
N VAL A 78 -20.99 -9.86 0.61
CA VAL A 78 -22.27 -9.49 1.23
C VAL A 78 -22.51 -10.46 2.40
N ILE A 79 -22.41 -9.97 3.63
CA ILE A 79 -22.68 -10.76 4.85
C ILE A 79 -24.06 -10.46 5.43
N THR A 80 -24.66 -11.42 6.14
CA THR A 80 -25.93 -11.21 6.88
C THR A 80 -25.72 -10.69 8.29
N ASP A 81 -26.80 -10.25 8.95
CA ASP A 81 -26.79 -9.84 10.37
C ASP A 81 -26.45 -10.96 11.37
N LYS A 82 -26.47 -12.22 10.92
CA LYS A 82 -26.06 -13.39 11.70
C LYS A 82 -24.58 -13.73 11.57
N GLU A 83 -23.90 -13.18 10.57
CA GLU A 83 -22.51 -13.47 10.27
C GLU A 83 -21.60 -12.41 10.89
N THR A 84 -20.53 -12.86 11.55
CA THR A 84 -19.45 -11.97 12.00
C THR A 84 -18.57 -11.59 10.81
N ILE A 85 -18.04 -10.35 10.82
CA ILE A 85 -17.08 -9.90 9.80
C ILE A 85 -15.85 -10.83 9.82
N PRO A 86 -15.44 -11.44 8.69
CA PRO A 86 -14.27 -12.30 8.66
C PRO A 86 -12.97 -11.53 8.94
N HIS A 87 -11.94 -12.24 9.42
CA HIS A 87 -10.65 -11.61 9.75
C HIS A 87 -10.04 -10.89 8.53
N GLY A 88 -9.61 -9.64 8.73
CA GLY A 88 -9.04 -8.79 7.68
C GLY A 88 -10.08 -8.08 6.80
N TYR A 89 -11.38 -8.26 7.05
CA TYR A 89 -12.44 -7.48 6.38
C TYR A 89 -12.93 -6.33 7.27
N CYS A 90 -13.48 -5.29 6.64
CA CYS A 90 -14.18 -4.19 7.30
C CYS A 90 -15.46 -3.83 6.54
N TYR A 91 -16.42 -3.17 7.22
CA TYR A 91 -17.56 -2.56 6.53
C TYR A 91 -17.10 -1.39 5.66
N ILE A 92 -17.74 -1.22 4.51
CA ILE A 92 -17.52 -0.04 3.67
C ILE A 92 -18.10 1.23 4.31
N PRO A 93 -17.43 2.39 4.20
CA PRO A 93 -17.88 3.64 4.80
C PRO A 93 -19.20 4.15 4.20
N GLU A 94 -19.93 4.92 4.99
CA GLU A 94 -21.28 5.43 4.69
C GLU A 94 -21.29 6.96 4.59
N PHE A 95 -21.26 7.51 3.38
CA PHE A 95 -21.38 8.95 3.09
C PHE A 95 -22.83 9.31 2.76
N LEU A 96 -23.69 9.21 3.77
CA LEU A 96 -25.14 9.30 3.61
C LEU A 96 -25.72 10.62 4.13
N GLU A 97 -26.84 11.02 3.54
CA GLU A 97 -27.71 12.06 4.09
C GLU A 97 -28.29 11.62 5.45
N PRO A 98 -28.52 12.54 6.42
CA PRO A 98 -29.01 12.19 7.77
C PRO A 98 -30.34 11.41 7.83
N LYS A 99 -31.13 11.43 6.74
CA LYS A 99 -32.40 10.70 6.60
C LYS A 99 -32.24 9.31 5.97
N THR A 100 -31.02 8.94 5.59
CA THR A 100 -30.69 7.72 4.86
C THR A 100 -29.77 6.85 5.72
N SER A 101 -29.97 5.53 5.66
CA SER A 101 -29.18 4.57 6.45
C SER A 101 -29.11 3.23 5.72
N VAL A 102 -27.95 2.57 5.68
CA VAL A 102 -27.86 1.21 5.13
C VAL A 102 -28.60 0.22 6.05
N GLY A 103 -29.31 -0.73 5.45
CA GLY A 103 -29.98 -1.80 6.20
C GLY A 103 -28.99 -2.65 7.03
N LYS A 104 -29.41 -3.10 8.22
CA LYS A 104 -28.57 -3.94 9.09
C LYS A 104 -28.57 -5.43 8.69
N LYS A 105 -29.65 -5.91 8.06
CA LYS A 105 -29.88 -7.34 7.72
C LYS A 105 -28.85 -7.94 6.76
N LYS A 106 -28.33 -7.12 5.84
CA LYS A 106 -27.27 -7.47 4.88
C LYS A 106 -26.33 -6.29 4.73
N ARG A 107 -25.02 -6.54 4.76
CA ARG A 107 -23.97 -5.52 4.78
C ARG A 107 -22.86 -5.92 3.81
N ILE A 108 -22.30 -4.95 3.08
CA ILE A 108 -21.09 -5.17 2.29
C ILE A 108 -19.86 -5.00 3.19
N CYS A 109 -18.98 -6.00 3.13
CA CYS A 109 -17.63 -5.95 3.69
C CYS A 109 -16.59 -6.03 2.57
N VAL A 110 -15.42 -5.44 2.81
CA VAL A 110 -14.27 -5.48 1.89
C VAL A 110 -13.00 -5.86 2.62
N ARG A 111 -12.09 -6.53 1.92
CA ARG A 111 -10.73 -6.79 2.38
C ARG A 111 -9.77 -5.89 1.60
N ILE A 112 -9.30 -4.84 2.25
CA ILE A 112 -8.37 -3.85 1.68
C ILE A 112 -6.95 -4.21 2.13
N VAL A 113 -6.03 -4.31 1.17
CA VAL A 113 -4.64 -4.74 1.41
C VAL A 113 -3.65 -3.89 0.60
N PRO A 114 -2.36 -3.82 0.98
CA PRO A 114 -1.35 -3.12 0.17
C PRO A 114 -1.23 -3.71 -1.23
N VAL A 115 -1.05 -2.86 -2.24
CA VAL A 115 -0.85 -3.22 -3.66
C VAL A 115 0.17 -4.35 -3.85
N GLY A 116 1.31 -4.28 -3.14
CA GLY A 116 2.38 -5.28 -3.26
C GLY A 116 2.12 -6.63 -2.55
N SER A 117 1.00 -6.79 -1.84
CA SER A 117 0.69 -8.01 -1.07
C SER A 117 -0.15 -9.04 -1.84
N VAL A 118 -0.71 -8.67 -3.00
CA VAL A 118 -1.59 -9.52 -3.80
C VAL A 118 -1.31 -9.35 -5.30
N THR A 119 -1.42 -10.45 -6.05
CA THR A 119 -1.35 -10.44 -7.52
C THR A 119 -2.70 -10.29 -8.19
N THR A 120 -3.79 -10.46 -7.43
CA THR A 120 -5.18 -10.34 -7.89
C THR A 120 -5.97 -9.40 -6.99
N ALA A 121 -6.88 -8.65 -7.60
CA ALA A 121 -7.79 -7.74 -6.91
C ALA A 121 -9.13 -7.67 -7.64
N VAL A 122 -10.09 -6.99 -7.03
CA VAL A 122 -11.37 -6.65 -7.66
C VAL A 122 -11.10 -5.57 -8.72
N LEU A 123 -11.49 -5.84 -9.96
CA LEU A 123 -11.26 -4.96 -11.12
C LEU A 123 -12.51 -4.19 -11.54
N ASP A 124 -13.70 -4.70 -11.21
CA ASP A 124 -14.97 -4.01 -11.44
C ASP A 124 -16.05 -4.48 -10.47
N LEU A 125 -17.04 -3.62 -10.23
CA LEU A 125 -18.22 -3.89 -9.40
C LEU A 125 -19.48 -3.51 -10.17
N LYS A 126 -20.40 -4.47 -10.29
CA LYS A 126 -21.65 -4.32 -11.04
C LYS A 126 -22.86 -4.76 -10.21
N LEU A 127 -24.02 -4.22 -10.60
CA LEU A 127 -25.31 -4.52 -9.98
C LEU A 127 -26.28 -4.98 -11.06
N THR A 128 -27.08 -6.01 -10.76
CA THR A 128 -28.21 -6.45 -11.60
C THR A 128 -29.49 -6.55 -10.77
N ALA A 129 -30.66 -6.55 -11.43
CA ALA A 129 -31.90 -6.97 -10.77
C ALA A 129 -31.86 -8.47 -10.38
N LYS A 130 -32.50 -8.84 -9.26
CA LYS A 130 -32.48 -10.20 -8.67
C LYS A 130 -32.75 -11.36 -9.64
N ASN A 131 -33.53 -11.13 -10.69
CA ASN A 131 -34.00 -12.18 -11.61
C ASN A 131 -33.15 -12.29 -12.90
N LYS A 132 -32.03 -11.57 -13.01
CA LYS A 132 -31.13 -11.63 -14.18
C LYS A 132 -29.77 -12.24 -13.81
N THR A 133 -29.38 -13.27 -14.56
CA THR A 133 -28.04 -13.87 -14.52
C THR A 133 -27.05 -12.98 -15.27
N MET A 134 -25.82 -12.89 -14.75
CA MET A 134 -24.74 -12.11 -15.36
C MET A 134 -23.65 -13.02 -15.94
N VAL A 135 -22.81 -12.46 -16.82
CA VAL A 135 -21.84 -13.20 -17.64
C VAL A 135 -20.75 -13.89 -16.81
N GLN A 136 -20.30 -15.05 -17.31
CA GLN A 136 -19.45 -16.06 -16.69
C GLN A 136 -18.09 -15.59 -16.10
N GLN A 137 -17.67 -14.36 -16.36
CA GLN A 137 -16.44 -13.77 -15.81
C GLN A 137 -16.62 -13.07 -14.45
N TYR A 138 -17.87 -12.76 -14.06
CA TYR A 138 -18.15 -12.09 -12.78
C TYR A 138 -18.63 -13.08 -11.73
N THR A 139 -18.14 -12.92 -10.50
CA THR A 139 -18.57 -13.71 -9.34
C THR A 139 -19.77 -13.03 -8.68
N CYS A 140 -20.83 -13.80 -8.40
CA CYS A 140 -21.96 -13.35 -7.58
C CYS A 140 -21.54 -13.24 -6.12
N LEU A 141 -21.74 -12.07 -5.51
CA LEU A 141 -21.46 -11.83 -4.10
C LEU A 141 -22.69 -11.97 -3.19
N GLY A 142 -23.88 -11.98 -3.78
CA GLY A 142 -25.16 -12.14 -3.07
C GLY A 142 -26.20 -11.08 -3.42
N ASP A 143 -27.45 -11.36 -3.08
CA ASP A 143 -28.56 -10.41 -3.25
C ASP A 143 -28.67 -9.44 -2.06
N MET A 144 -28.97 -8.17 -2.31
CA MET A 144 -29.21 -7.16 -1.29
C MET A 144 -30.21 -6.12 -1.76
N ASN A 145 -31.30 -5.93 -1.00
CA ASN A 145 -32.35 -4.93 -1.24
C ASN A 145 -32.93 -4.93 -2.68
N GLY A 146 -33.05 -6.10 -3.32
CA GLY A 146 -33.60 -6.27 -4.67
C GLY A 146 -32.57 -6.35 -5.79
N PHE A 147 -31.32 -5.97 -5.53
CA PHE A 147 -30.20 -6.10 -6.46
C PHE A 147 -29.36 -7.36 -6.16
N VAL A 148 -28.58 -7.82 -7.12
CA VAL A 148 -27.45 -8.75 -6.92
C VAL A 148 -26.16 -7.98 -7.13
N VAL A 149 -25.21 -8.15 -6.21
CA VAL A 149 -23.89 -7.55 -6.30
C VAL A 149 -22.93 -8.54 -6.96
N TRP A 150 -22.17 -8.06 -7.93
CA TRP A 150 -21.21 -8.85 -8.69
C TRP A 150 -19.84 -8.18 -8.70
N CYS A 151 -18.77 -8.96 -8.65
CA CYS A 151 -17.41 -8.46 -8.86
C CYS A 151 -16.69 -9.20 -9.99
N LEU A 152 -15.91 -8.47 -10.76
CA LEU A 152 -14.84 -9.05 -11.57
C LEU A 152 -13.57 -9.07 -10.71
N LYS A 153 -12.95 -10.23 -10.53
CA LYS A 153 -11.62 -10.36 -9.92
C LYS A 153 -10.62 -10.78 -11.00
N GLY A 154 -9.41 -10.25 -10.95
CA GLY A 154 -8.37 -10.57 -11.92
C GLY A 154 -7.01 -10.05 -11.53
N GLN A 155 -6.01 -10.40 -12.34
CA GLN A 155 -4.67 -9.85 -12.20
C GLN A 155 -4.64 -8.38 -12.63
N PHE A 156 -3.81 -7.58 -11.99
CA PHE A 156 -3.61 -6.17 -12.34
C PHE A 156 -2.10 -5.85 -12.37
N PRO A 157 -1.67 -4.80 -13.09
CA PRO A 157 -0.26 -4.44 -13.16
C PRO A 157 0.19 -3.89 -11.80
N THR A 158 0.95 -4.69 -11.07
CA THR A 158 1.69 -4.20 -9.91
C THR A 158 2.93 -3.47 -10.41
N PRO A 159 3.19 -2.22 -9.99
CA PRO A 159 4.44 -1.55 -10.35
C PRO A 159 5.61 -2.37 -9.78
N THR A 160 6.46 -2.89 -10.66
CA THR A 160 7.67 -3.59 -10.24
C THR A 160 8.53 -2.62 -9.45
N PRO A 161 8.99 -2.97 -8.24
CA PRO A 161 9.88 -2.11 -7.48
C PRO A 161 11.20 -2.00 -8.25
N GLN A 162 11.42 -0.86 -8.92
CA GLN A 162 12.74 -0.55 -9.45
C GLN A 162 13.69 -0.43 -8.26
N ALA A 163 14.52 -1.47 -8.09
CA ALA A 163 15.64 -1.43 -7.16
C ALA A 163 16.56 -0.30 -7.60
N LYS A 164 16.43 0.88 -6.97
CA LYS A 164 17.29 2.03 -7.20
C LYS A 164 18.73 1.54 -7.03
N PRO A 165 19.58 1.56 -8.07
CA PRO A 165 20.91 1.01 -7.98
C PRO A 165 21.64 1.76 -6.88
N ARG A 166 21.95 1.07 -5.79
CA ARG A 166 22.82 1.62 -4.75
C ARG A 166 24.18 1.76 -5.40
N SER A 167 24.55 3.00 -5.74
CA SER A 167 25.93 3.33 -6.05
C SER A 167 26.73 3.03 -4.78
N VAL A 168 27.36 1.86 -4.75
CA VAL A 168 28.43 1.59 -3.80
C VAL A 168 29.54 2.57 -4.14
N SER A 169 29.80 3.54 -3.26
CA SER A 169 30.95 4.42 -3.44
C SER A 169 32.21 3.56 -3.42
N LEU A 170 33.22 3.97 -4.19
CA LEU A 170 34.45 3.19 -4.41
C LEU A 170 35.34 3.10 -3.15
N ASP A 171 34.89 3.64 -2.02
CA ASP A 171 35.61 3.74 -0.74
C ASP A 171 35.78 2.38 -0.03
N MET A 172 34.97 1.37 -0.36
CA MET A 172 35.16 -0.01 0.13
C MET A 172 36.54 -0.60 -0.21
N ARG A 173 37.23 -0.05 -1.22
CA ARG A 173 38.60 -0.49 -1.58
C ARG A 173 39.66 -0.03 -0.56
N SER A 174 39.33 0.89 0.36
CA SER A 174 40.23 1.33 1.45
C SER A 174 40.31 0.35 2.64
N LEU A 175 39.43 -0.65 2.70
CA LEU A 175 39.41 -1.67 3.76
C LEU A 175 40.24 -2.93 3.42
N SER A 176 40.93 -2.93 2.28
CA SER A 176 41.80 -4.03 1.87
C SER A 176 43.09 -4.01 2.70
N LEU A 177 43.16 -4.86 3.73
CA LEU A 177 44.38 -5.20 4.46
C LEU A 177 45.31 -6.06 3.60
N ASP A 178 45.85 -5.48 2.53
CA ASP A 178 46.95 -6.06 1.77
C ASP A 178 47.93 -4.96 1.37
N GLY A 179 49.11 -4.99 1.98
CA GLY A 179 50.15 -3.99 1.79
C GLY A 179 51.36 -4.54 1.04
N THR A 180 51.91 -3.72 0.15
CA THR A 180 53.29 -3.67 -0.40
C THR A 180 53.38 -3.73 -1.93
N GLY A 181 53.93 -2.67 -2.52
CA GLY A 181 54.20 -2.55 -3.96
C GLY A 181 54.44 -1.07 -4.36
N PRO A 182 55.62 -0.69 -4.87
CA PRO A 182 55.94 0.71 -5.16
C PRO A 182 55.32 1.20 -6.49
N PRO A 183 54.90 2.47 -6.59
CA PRO A 183 54.35 3.03 -7.83
C PRO A 183 55.46 3.33 -8.85
N GLN A 184 55.30 2.87 -10.09
CA GLN A 184 56.13 3.29 -11.22
C GLN A 184 55.58 4.57 -11.90
N PRO A 185 56.43 5.42 -12.51
CA PRO A 185 56.07 6.79 -12.87
C PRO A 185 55.60 6.95 -14.32
N LEU A 186 54.67 7.89 -14.53
CA LEU A 186 54.39 8.47 -15.85
C LEU A 186 54.60 9.99 -15.81
N LYS A 187 55.39 10.49 -16.76
CA LYS A 187 55.71 11.91 -17.02
C LYS A 187 56.19 11.99 -18.49
N PRO A 188 56.26 13.17 -19.15
CA PRO A 188 55.60 14.45 -18.89
C PRO A 188 54.80 15.00 -20.11
N SER A 189 53.88 15.95 -19.89
CA SER A 189 53.87 17.19 -20.69
C SER A 189 53.07 18.31 -19.99
N ASN A 190 53.58 19.53 -20.07
CA ASN A 190 53.11 20.81 -19.49
C ASN A 190 53.98 21.91 -20.17
N PRO A 191 53.77 23.25 -20.04
CA PRO A 191 52.73 24.05 -19.38
C PRO A 191 52.28 25.22 -20.35
N PRO A 192 52.01 26.51 -19.96
CA PRO A 192 51.57 27.17 -18.71
C PRO A 192 50.30 28.08 -18.97
N GLU A 193 49.87 29.12 -18.23
CA GLU A 193 50.02 29.58 -16.82
C GLU A 193 48.77 30.42 -16.42
N ALA A 194 48.38 30.40 -15.13
CA ALA A 194 47.93 31.58 -14.34
C ALA A 194 47.58 31.13 -12.89
N PRO A 195 47.87 31.92 -11.83
CA PRO A 195 47.89 31.39 -10.46
C PRO A 195 46.68 31.78 -9.58
N PRO A 196 46.21 30.90 -8.67
CA PRO A 196 45.49 31.31 -7.47
C PRO A 196 46.50 31.67 -6.36
N LYS A 197 46.56 32.95 -5.98
CA LYS A 197 47.40 33.40 -4.85
C LYS A 197 46.80 32.95 -3.52
N VAL A 198 47.62 32.31 -2.69
CA VAL A 198 47.36 32.12 -1.26
C VAL A 198 47.34 33.48 -0.56
N SER A 199 46.35 33.75 0.31
CA SER A 199 46.61 34.62 1.46
C SER A 199 45.84 34.22 2.71
N ARG A 200 46.54 34.40 3.82
CA ARG A 200 46.22 34.06 5.20
C ARG A 200 45.48 35.24 5.86
N ARG A 201 44.90 34.93 7.03
CA ARG A 201 44.77 35.80 8.23
C ARG A 201 43.64 36.85 8.34
N ARG A 202 42.78 36.54 9.33
CA ARG A 202 42.57 37.29 10.60
C ARG A 202 42.12 38.76 10.58
N SER A 203 40.90 38.91 11.11
CA SER A 203 40.56 39.58 12.39
C SER A 203 40.43 41.10 12.50
N LYS A 204 39.41 41.47 13.29
CA LYS A 204 39.09 42.77 13.93
C LYS A 204 38.54 43.82 12.96
N LEU A 205 37.30 44.29 13.14
CA LEU A 205 36.68 45.09 14.23
C LEU A 205 36.77 46.57 13.88
N ASP A 206 35.73 47.31 14.29
CA ASP A 206 35.57 48.76 14.34
C ASP A 206 35.01 49.48 13.10
N THR A 207 34.14 50.49 13.23
CA THR A 207 33.17 50.86 14.29
C THR A 207 32.36 52.06 13.76
N ASN A 208 31.03 52.07 13.86
CA ASN A 208 30.23 53.21 14.38
C ASN A 208 28.70 53.01 14.27
N ASN A 209 28.02 53.47 15.33
CA ASN A 209 26.58 53.46 15.65
C ASN A 209 25.87 54.72 15.05
N PRO A 210 24.60 55.09 15.37
CA PRO A 210 23.52 54.47 16.17
C PRO A 210 22.20 54.23 15.34
N MET A 211 21.13 53.59 15.82
CA MET A 211 20.27 53.94 16.98
C MET A 211 19.23 52.83 17.27
N GLU A 212 19.03 52.48 18.56
CA GLU A 212 17.85 51.87 19.25
C GLU A 212 16.99 50.76 18.58
N ALA A 213 16.58 49.66 19.25
CA ALA A 213 16.78 49.22 20.64
C ALA A 213 16.67 47.68 20.84
N VAL A 214 17.43 47.23 21.83
CA VAL A 214 17.46 45.96 22.60
C VAL A 214 16.04 45.39 22.87
N TYR A 215 15.75 44.09 22.64
CA TYR A 215 16.15 42.97 23.51
C TYR A 215 16.47 41.65 22.78
N GLU A 216 17.47 40.92 23.30
CA GLU A 216 17.95 39.63 22.79
C GLU A 216 17.07 38.44 23.22
N SER A 217 17.05 37.35 22.43
CA SER A 217 17.87 36.15 22.77
C SER A 217 17.81 35.03 21.72
N ALA A 218 19.00 34.59 21.28
CA ALA A 218 19.39 33.26 20.77
C ALA A 218 18.49 32.52 19.73
N ASN A 219 18.93 32.43 18.46
CA ASN A 219 19.75 31.31 17.90
C ASN A 219 18.96 29.99 17.69
N HIS A 220 18.78 29.39 16.50
CA HIS A 220 19.38 29.62 15.17
C HIS A 220 18.31 29.54 14.06
N SER A 221 18.35 30.46 13.08
CA SER A 221 17.54 30.35 11.86
C SER A 221 18.37 29.76 10.71
N SER A 222 18.26 28.45 10.48
CA SER A 222 18.66 27.82 9.22
C SER A 222 17.44 27.72 8.30
N ILE A 223 17.39 28.56 7.27
CA ILE A 223 16.22 28.85 6.41
C ILE A 223 15.83 27.70 5.44
N TYR A 224 16.18 26.45 5.76
CA TYR A 224 15.87 25.27 4.95
C TYR A 224 15.48 24.07 5.83
N GLY A 225 14.19 23.92 6.14
CA GLY A 225 13.70 22.71 6.84
C GLY A 225 12.32 22.75 7.50
N ILE A 226 11.69 23.93 7.68
CA ILE A 226 10.46 24.05 8.47
C ILE A 226 9.29 23.30 7.80
N THR A 227 8.93 22.16 8.38
CA THR A 227 7.75 21.37 7.97
C THR A 227 6.56 21.77 8.84
N ALA A 228 5.32 21.73 8.33
CA ALA A 228 4.12 22.28 8.99
C ALA A 228 3.67 21.59 10.31
N MET A 229 4.52 20.76 10.91
CA MET A 229 4.33 20.12 12.23
C MET A 229 5.42 20.50 13.24
N ASP A 230 6.48 21.18 12.81
CA ASP A 230 7.68 21.44 13.60
C ASP A 230 7.42 22.63 14.55
N GLY A 231 6.96 22.31 15.76
CA GLY A 231 6.52 23.29 16.77
C GLY A 231 5.14 23.05 17.38
N VAL A 232 4.44 21.97 17.03
CA VAL A 232 3.17 21.59 17.68
C VAL A 232 3.43 20.65 18.87
N PRO A 233 3.33 21.12 20.14
CA PRO A 233 3.45 20.23 21.29
C PRO A 233 2.21 19.33 21.37
N PHE A 234 2.42 18.01 21.31
CA PHE A 234 1.37 17.05 21.64
C PHE A 234 1.42 16.75 23.14
N SER A 235 0.25 16.71 23.79
CA SER A 235 0.10 16.33 25.19
C SER A 235 -0.76 15.07 25.27
N LEU A 236 -0.36 14.11 26.13
CA LEU A 236 -1.14 12.90 26.36
C LEU A 236 -2.45 13.26 27.09
N HIS A 237 -3.54 12.64 26.68
CA HIS A 237 -4.84 12.87 27.33
C HIS A 237 -4.77 12.41 28.81
N PRO A 238 -5.24 13.19 29.81
CA PRO A 238 -4.96 12.96 31.24
C PRO A 238 -5.29 11.56 31.78
N LYS A 239 -6.23 10.85 31.15
CA LYS A 239 -6.53 9.42 31.44
C LYS A 239 -5.32 8.45 31.29
N PHE A 240 -4.24 8.86 30.66
CA PHE A 240 -3.06 8.02 30.38
C PHE A 240 -1.79 8.46 31.11
N GLU A 241 -1.83 9.58 31.84
CA GLU A 241 -0.67 10.19 32.47
C GLU A 241 -0.13 9.38 33.67
N SER A 242 -1.00 8.55 34.27
CA SER A 242 -0.76 7.81 35.51
C SER A 242 -0.42 6.32 35.35
N GLN A 243 -0.15 5.82 34.13
CA GLN A 243 0.40 4.46 33.91
C GLN A 243 1.94 4.42 33.76
N SER A 244 2.62 5.53 33.98
CA SER A 244 4.07 5.69 33.79
C SER A 244 4.96 5.06 34.88
N ASN A 245 4.42 4.26 35.81
CA ASN A 245 5.21 3.59 36.86
C ASN A 245 4.87 2.11 37.11
N SER A 246 4.05 1.50 36.26
CA SER A 246 4.06 0.04 36.11
C SER A 246 4.97 -0.29 34.93
N LYS A 247 6.12 -0.93 35.20
CA LYS A 247 6.92 -1.53 34.13
C LYS A 247 6.04 -2.54 33.41
N VAL A 248 5.51 -2.17 32.24
CA VAL A 248 5.03 -3.17 31.28
C VAL A 248 6.22 -4.10 31.08
N SER A 249 6.06 -5.34 31.52
CA SER A 249 7.04 -6.38 31.26
C SER A 249 7.08 -6.55 29.75
N VAL A 250 8.04 -5.88 29.11
CA VAL A 250 8.65 -6.39 27.89
C VAL A 250 9.05 -7.81 28.25
N SER A 251 8.25 -8.79 27.83
CA SER A 251 8.64 -10.19 27.85
C SER A 251 9.94 -10.24 27.10
N THR A 252 11.04 -10.34 27.85
CA THR A 252 12.38 -10.26 27.31
C THR A 252 12.49 -11.32 26.23
N LEU A 253 12.65 -10.90 24.98
CA LEU A 253 12.93 -11.75 23.83
C LEU A 253 14.38 -12.27 23.91
N GLY A 254 14.77 -12.75 25.10
CA GLY A 254 16.13 -13.13 25.47
C GLY A 254 16.61 -14.45 24.87
N ASP A 255 15.77 -15.12 24.09
CA ASP A 255 16.11 -16.38 23.39
C ASP A 255 15.86 -16.30 21.87
N ILE A 256 15.69 -15.09 21.30
CA ILE A 256 15.87 -14.90 19.85
C ILE A 256 17.37 -14.90 19.56
N ARG A 257 17.93 -16.11 19.41
CA ARG A 257 19.31 -16.28 18.92
C ARG A 257 19.31 -16.11 17.41
N ILE A 258 19.94 -15.03 16.94
CA ILE A 258 20.21 -14.82 15.52
C ILE A 258 21.31 -15.81 15.11
N LYS A 259 20.90 -16.92 14.49
CA LYS A 259 21.79 -17.93 13.92
C LYS A 259 22.38 -17.42 12.59
N SER A 260 23.64 -17.76 12.29
CA SER A 260 24.20 -17.50 10.97
C SER A 260 23.58 -18.45 9.93
N VAL A 261 23.75 -18.14 8.63
CA VAL A 261 23.33 -19.04 7.54
C VAL A 261 23.96 -20.43 7.70
N GLN A 262 25.23 -20.48 8.10
CA GLN A 262 25.99 -21.72 8.26
C GLN A 262 25.52 -22.53 9.49
N ASP A 263 25.07 -21.87 10.57
CA ASP A 263 24.46 -22.54 11.73
C ASP A 263 23.10 -23.16 11.35
N ILE A 264 22.30 -22.46 10.54
CA ILE A 264 21.00 -22.93 10.04
C ILE A 264 21.20 -24.13 9.11
N GLU A 265 22.17 -24.06 8.19
CA GLU A 265 22.56 -25.17 7.32
C GLU A 265 23.01 -26.39 8.13
N ASN A 266 23.86 -26.20 9.15
CA ASN A 266 24.33 -27.31 10.00
C ASN A 266 23.22 -27.93 10.86
N GLU A 267 22.31 -27.13 11.44
CA GLU A 267 21.26 -27.62 12.34
C GLU A 267 20.10 -28.32 11.59
N TYR A 268 19.82 -27.90 10.36
CA TYR A 268 18.69 -28.41 9.56
C TYR A 268 19.11 -29.10 8.26
N ASN A 269 20.33 -29.65 8.18
CA ASN A 269 20.79 -30.44 7.04
C ASN A 269 20.04 -31.78 6.93
N TYR A 270 18.86 -31.75 6.31
CA TYR A 270 18.02 -32.93 6.16
C TYR A 270 18.39 -33.73 4.91
N THR A 271 19.02 -34.88 5.12
CA THR A 271 19.61 -35.70 4.04
C THR A 271 18.68 -36.77 3.47
N PHE A 272 17.43 -36.85 3.91
CA PHE A 272 16.41 -37.85 3.49
C PHE A 272 16.85 -39.33 3.61
N ALA A 273 17.94 -39.63 4.30
CA ALA A 273 18.51 -40.98 4.38
C ALA A 273 17.58 -41.99 5.09
N VAL A 274 16.73 -41.50 6.01
CA VAL A 274 15.74 -42.32 6.73
C VAL A 274 14.60 -42.72 5.78
N GLU A 275 14.12 -41.80 4.96
CA GLU A 275 13.13 -42.04 3.91
C GLU A 275 13.67 -42.95 2.81
N GLU A 276 14.92 -42.75 2.38
CA GLU A 276 15.55 -43.63 1.39
C GLU A 276 15.68 -45.07 1.94
N GLN A 277 16.10 -45.21 3.21
CA GLN A 277 16.16 -46.51 3.86
C GLN A 277 14.77 -47.14 4.05
N ALA A 278 13.73 -46.35 4.33
CA ALA A 278 12.35 -46.82 4.42
C ALA A 278 11.81 -47.25 3.05
N ALA A 279 12.04 -46.47 2.00
CA ALA A 279 11.66 -46.79 0.62
C ALA A 279 12.32 -48.10 0.14
N ARG A 280 13.62 -48.28 0.42
CA ARG A 280 14.36 -49.53 0.11
C ARG A 280 13.80 -50.77 0.84
N ARG A 281 13.04 -50.62 1.94
CA ARG A 281 12.33 -51.74 2.61
C ARG A 281 10.98 -52.06 1.97
N LEU A 282 10.40 -51.12 1.22
CA LEU A 282 9.11 -51.27 0.54
C LEU A 282 9.26 -51.77 -0.90
N CYS A 283 10.43 -51.61 -1.50
CA CYS A 283 10.78 -52.19 -2.80
C CYS A 283 11.45 -53.57 -2.61
N PRO A 284 10.77 -54.70 -2.87
CA PRO A 284 11.46 -55.98 -2.99
C PRO A 284 12.42 -55.91 -4.18
N SER A 285 13.67 -56.33 -3.98
CA SER A 285 14.67 -56.43 -5.03
C SER A 285 14.23 -57.48 -6.06
N VAL A 286 13.71 -57.04 -7.21
CA VAL A 286 13.52 -57.92 -8.37
C VAL A 286 14.89 -58.21 -8.97
N ASN A 287 15.54 -59.24 -8.45
CA ASN A 287 16.64 -59.94 -9.11
C ASN A 287 16.07 -61.23 -9.69
N GLY A 288 15.99 -61.30 -11.02
CA GLY A 288 15.37 -62.39 -11.78
C GLY A 288 15.08 -61.93 -13.21
#